data_AF-A0A9D8BVN8-F1
#
_entry.id   AF-A0A9D8BVN8-F1
#
_cell.length_a   1.000
_cell.length_b   1.000
_cell.length_c   1.000
_cell.angle_alpha   90.00
_cell.angle_beta   90.00
_cell.angle_gamma   90.00
#
_symmetry.space_group_name_H-M   'P 1'
#
loop_
_entity.id
_entity.type
_entity.pdbx_description
1 polymer ?
#
loop_
_entity_poly.entity_id
_entity_poly.type
_entity_poly.pdbx_seq_one_letter_code
_entity_poly.pdbx_strand_id
1 'polypeptide(L)'
;ELPMRITLTVWKKQGDAVSVNRGPLTYALKIGEKWVAFGNNPEWPEWEVFPTTPWNYGLIVQQNNPQSSFEVIEHSWLPGEPFEAECAPIQLRAKAKRISGWSMVKNCADNPPPSPVASDQSVEQITLIPMGCAHLRISVFPTIK
;
A
#
# COMPACT_ATOMS: atom_id res chain seq x y z
N GLU A 1 -2.96 -12.68 -25.15
CA GLU A 1 -2.91 -11.73 -24.02
C GLU A 1 -2.76 -12.49 -22.71
N LEU A 2 -1.98 -11.97 -21.76
CA LEU A 2 -1.84 -12.57 -20.43
C LEU A 2 -2.97 -12.05 -19.52
N PRO A 3 -3.68 -12.90 -18.76
CA PRO A 3 -4.79 -12.48 -17.93
C PRO A 3 -4.32 -11.68 -16.70
N MET A 4 -4.53 -10.36 -16.71
CA MET A 4 -4.19 -9.45 -15.61
C MET A 4 -5.31 -9.38 -14.55
N ARG A 5 -5.61 -10.51 -13.91
CA ARG A 5 -6.66 -10.60 -12.89
C ARG A 5 -6.17 -10.10 -11.53
N ILE A 6 -7.08 -9.50 -10.77
CA ILE A 6 -6.82 -9.12 -9.38
C ILE A 6 -7.02 -10.35 -8.48
N THR A 7 -6.02 -10.69 -7.70
CA THR A 7 -6.05 -11.79 -6.73
C THR A 7 -5.60 -11.30 -5.36
N LEU A 8 -6.03 -11.99 -4.31
CA LEU A 8 -5.61 -11.73 -2.94
C LEU A 8 -4.76 -12.90 -2.45
N THR A 9 -3.59 -12.59 -1.88
CA THR A 9 -2.82 -13.57 -1.11
C THR A 9 -3.15 -13.39 0.36
N VAL A 10 -3.68 -14.44 1.00
CA VAL A 10 -4.02 -14.42 2.43
C VAL A 10 -2.86 -14.95 3.26
N TRP A 11 -2.36 -14.14 4.18
CA TRP A 11 -1.25 -14.45 5.06
C TRP A 11 -1.76 -14.99 6.40
N LYS A 12 -1.97 -16.30 6.49
CA LYS A 12 -2.52 -16.98 7.69
C LYS A 12 -1.71 -16.71 8.96
N LYS A 13 -0.39 -16.56 8.87
CA LYS A 13 0.48 -16.29 10.03
C LYS A 13 0.49 -14.83 10.47
N GLN A 14 -0.06 -13.92 9.65
CA GLN A 14 -0.15 -12.48 9.90
C GLN A 14 -1.61 -12.08 10.12
N GLY A 15 -2.33 -12.89 10.91
CA GLY A 15 -3.71 -12.58 11.30
C GLY A 15 -4.67 -12.48 10.11
N ASP A 16 -4.57 -13.38 9.13
CA ASP A 16 -5.42 -13.39 7.94
C ASP A 16 -5.38 -12.09 7.11
N ALA A 17 -4.32 -11.28 7.25
CA ALA A 17 -4.10 -10.11 6.42
C ALA A 17 -3.88 -10.50 4.95
N VAL A 18 -4.12 -9.55 4.04
CA VAL A 18 -4.13 -9.78 2.60
C VAL A 18 -3.13 -8.90 1.86
N SER A 19 -2.50 -9.46 0.84
CA SER A 19 -1.79 -8.70 -0.19
C SER A 19 -2.59 -8.69 -1.48
N VAL A 20 -2.59 -7.56 -2.19
CA VAL A 20 -3.31 -7.38 -3.45
C VAL A 20 -2.35 -7.57 -4.61
N ASN A 21 -2.68 -8.45 -5.54
CA ASN A 21 -1.90 -8.70 -6.73
C ASN A 21 -2.74 -8.48 -7.99
N ARG A 22 -2.12 -8.03 -9.08
CA ARG A 22 -2.71 -8.02 -10.44
C ARG A 22 -1.75 -8.71 -11.40
N GLY A 23 -2.09 -9.90 -11.85
CA GLY A 23 -1.14 -10.74 -12.60
C GLY A 23 0.13 -11.00 -11.76
N PRO A 24 1.35 -10.70 -12.28
CA PRO A 24 2.60 -10.89 -11.54
C PRO A 24 2.94 -9.72 -10.58
N LEU A 25 2.15 -8.64 -10.56
CA LEU A 25 2.46 -7.44 -9.80
C LEU A 25 1.78 -7.46 -8.44
N THR A 26 2.57 -7.36 -7.36
CA THR A 26 2.07 -7.05 -6.01
C THR A 26 2.01 -5.53 -5.81
N TYR A 27 0.98 -5.07 -5.10
CA TYR A 27 0.74 -3.66 -4.86
C TYR A 27 1.03 -3.27 -3.41
N ALA A 28 1.44 -2.02 -3.22
CA ALA A 28 1.65 -1.36 -1.95
C ALA A 28 0.87 -0.05 -1.89
N LEU A 29 0.59 0.43 -0.68
CA LEU A 29 -0.06 1.73 -0.48
C LEU A 29 0.82 2.86 -1.03
N LYS A 30 0.21 3.80 -1.76
CA LYS A 30 0.86 5.05 -2.12
C LYS A 30 0.92 5.94 -0.87
N ILE A 31 2.08 5.95 -0.22
CA ILE A 31 2.35 6.75 0.97
C ILE A 31 3.07 8.02 0.52
N GLY A 32 2.62 9.19 1.00
CA GLY A 32 3.34 10.43 0.78
C GLY A 32 4.67 10.43 1.53
N GLU A 33 5.72 10.95 0.92
CA GLU A 33 7.09 10.84 1.43
C GLU A 33 7.67 12.21 1.77
N LYS A 34 8.38 12.30 2.90
CA LYS A 34 9.25 13.42 3.24
C LYS A 34 10.67 12.90 3.39
N TRP A 35 11.54 13.38 2.52
CA TRP A 35 12.97 13.07 2.50
C TRP A 35 13.71 14.08 3.35
N VAL A 36 14.48 13.59 4.32
CA VAL A 36 15.28 14.40 5.24
C VAL A 36 16.72 13.92 5.14
N ALA A 37 17.62 14.82 4.74
CA ALA A 37 19.04 14.51 4.76
C ALA A 37 19.49 14.43 6.22
N PHE A 38 20.23 13.37 6.55
CA PHE A 38 20.86 13.22 7.85
C PHE A 38 22.33 12.90 7.59
N GLY A 39 23.25 13.64 8.21
CA GLY A 39 24.69 13.48 7.96
C GLY A 39 25.35 14.71 7.37
N ASN A 40 26.68 14.66 7.33
CA ASN A 40 27.53 15.81 7.00
C ASN A 40 28.30 15.65 5.69
N ASN A 41 28.01 14.61 4.89
CA ASN A 41 28.69 14.35 3.63
C ASN A 41 27.81 14.79 2.44
N PRO A 42 28.06 15.95 1.82
CA PRO A 42 27.27 16.42 0.69
C PRO A 42 27.53 15.65 -0.62
N GLU A 43 28.67 14.96 -0.76
CA GLU A 43 28.96 14.11 -1.92
C GLU A 43 28.19 12.78 -1.86
N TRP A 44 27.88 12.32 -0.63
CA TRP A 44 27.16 11.07 -0.36
C TRP A 44 26.07 11.33 0.67
N PRO A 45 25.00 12.05 0.29
CA PRO A 45 23.95 12.40 1.23
C PRO A 45 23.21 11.15 1.70
N GLU A 46 23.09 11.00 3.02
CA GLU A 46 22.26 9.96 3.63
C GLU A 46 20.85 10.53 3.86
N TRP A 47 19.83 9.71 3.61
CA TRP A 47 18.43 10.14 3.62
C TRP A 47 17.57 9.29 4.54
N GLU A 48 16.78 9.94 5.38
CA GLU A 48 15.64 9.34 6.07
C GLU A 48 14.35 9.68 5.31
N VAL A 49 13.47 8.70 5.17
CA VAL A 49 12.18 8.86 4.48
C VAL A 49 11.06 8.65 5.48
N PHE A 50 10.24 9.68 5.68
CA PHE A 50 9.12 9.67 6.63
C PHE A 50 7.78 9.71 5.91
N PRO A 51 6.76 8.97 6.40
CA PRO A 51 5.42 9.03 5.85
C PRO A 51 4.76 10.38 6.19
N THR A 52 4.20 11.05 5.18
CA THR A 52 3.41 12.29 5.34
C THR A 52 1.92 12.05 5.29
N THR A 53 1.49 10.89 4.77
CA THR A 53 0.12 10.43 4.76
C THR A 53 -0.07 9.26 5.72
N PRO A 54 -1.31 9.02 6.19
CA PRO A 54 -1.59 7.81 6.96
C PRO A 54 -1.24 6.56 6.16
N TRP A 55 -0.85 5.51 6.86
CA TRP A 55 -0.48 4.22 6.27
C TRP A 55 -1.21 3.03 6.93
N ASN A 56 -1.78 3.27 8.11
CA ASN A 56 -2.44 2.28 8.97
C ASN A 56 -3.87 1.98 8.50
N TYR A 57 -4.01 1.54 7.26
CA TYR A 57 -5.30 1.25 6.64
C TYR A 57 -5.63 -0.25 6.65
N GLY A 58 -6.89 -0.57 6.91
CA GLY A 58 -7.47 -1.87 6.56
C GLY A 58 -8.30 -1.78 5.29
N LEU A 59 -8.21 -2.79 4.43
CA LEU A 59 -8.92 -2.82 3.15
C LEU A 59 -10.35 -3.33 3.29
N ILE A 60 -11.29 -2.67 2.61
CA ILE A 60 -12.65 -3.18 2.42
C ILE A 60 -12.64 -4.00 1.12
N VAL A 61 -12.59 -5.32 1.25
CA VAL A 61 -12.46 -6.24 0.11
C VAL A 61 -13.44 -7.39 0.18
N GLN A 62 -14.01 -7.74 -0.97
CA GLN A 62 -14.80 -8.96 -1.16
C GLN A 62 -13.87 -10.12 -1.53
N GLN A 63 -13.56 -10.99 -0.57
CA GLN A 63 -12.63 -12.10 -0.80
C GLN A 63 -13.08 -13.06 -1.92
N ASN A 64 -14.39 -13.25 -2.09
CA ASN A 64 -14.97 -14.13 -3.12
C ASN A 64 -14.94 -13.51 -4.53
N ASN A 65 -14.86 -12.18 -4.62
CA ASN A 65 -14.75 -11.46 -5.89
C ASN A 65 -13.86 -10.21 -5.74
N PRO A 66 -12.52 -10.39 -5.60
CA PRO A 66 -11.62 -9.28 -5.35
C PRO A 66 -11.68 -8.18 -6.40
N GLN A 67 -11.91 -8.54 -7.66
CA GLN A 67 -11.96 -7.61 -8.78
C GLN A 67 -13.05 -6.54 -8.63
N SER A 68 -14.13 -6.82 -7.90
CA SER A 68 -15.19 -5.84 -7.61
C SER A 68 -14.78 -4.77 -6.59
N SER A 69 -13.72 -5.02 -5.82
CA SER A 69 -13.29 -4.15 -4.71
C SER A 69 -12.24 -3.12 -5.12
N PHE A 70 -11.72 -3.21 -6.36
CA PHE A 70 -10.67 -2.35 -6.87
C PHE A 70 -11.05 -1.77 -8.22
N GLU A 71 -10.76 -0.48 -8.40
CA GLU A 71 -10.78 0.18 -9.70
C GLU A 71 -9.34 0.23 -10.24
N VAL A 72 -9.13 -0.34 -11.43
CA VAL A 72 -7.83 -0.29 -12.11
C VAL A 72 -7.73 1.01 -12.89
N ILE A 73 -6.67 1.77 -12.64
CA ILE A 73 -6.36 2.99 -13.38
C ILE A 73 -5.05 2.76 -14.11
N GLU A 74 -5.10 2.88 -15.43
CA GLU A 74 -3.94 2.82 -16.30
C GLU A 74 -3.65 4.24 -16.81
N HIS A 75 -2.42 4.68 -16.60
CA HIS A 75 -1.91 5.94 -17.14
C HIS A 75 -1.06 5.63 -18.38
N SER A 76 -1.10 6.54 -19.35
CA SER A 76 -0.06 6.58 -20.39
C SER A 76 1.30 6.79 -19.74
N TRP A 77 2.37 6.39 -20.43
CA TRP A 77 3.73 6.62 -19.95
C TRP A 77 3.93 8.06 -19.45
N LEU A 78 4.22 8.21 -18.16
CA LEU A 78 4.46 9.50 -17.54
C LEU A 78 5.95 9.86 -17.70
N PRO A 79 6.29 11.11 -18.02
CA PRO A 79 7.68 11.55 -17.99
C PRO A 79 8.19 11.52 -16.55
N GLY A 80 9.35 10.90 -16.30
CA GLY A 80 9.96 10.76 -14.97
C GLY A 80 10.60 9.38 -14.76
N GLU A 81 11.08 9.14 -13.54
CA GLU A 81 11.67 7.86 -13.18
C GLU A 81 10.58 6.78 -13.02
N PRO A 82 10.70 5.62 -13.69
CA PRO A 82 9.65 4.60 -13.70
C PRO A 82 9.40 3.95 -12.32
N PHE A 83 10.29 4.20 -11.36
CA PHE A 83 10.21 3.70 -9.98
C PHE A 83 9.71 4.74 -8.99
N GLU A 84 9.38 5.96 -9.42
CA GLU A 84 8.74 6.95 -8.56
C GLU A 84 7.26 6.65 -8.35
N ALA A 85 6.78 6.86 -7.13
CA ALA A 85 5.39 6.63 -6.75
C ALA A 85 4.38 7.45 -7.57
N GLU A 86 4.78 8.64 -8.03
CA GLU A 86 3.97 9.53 -8.87
C GLU A 86 3.91 9.08 -10.34
N CYS A 87 4.96 8.40 -10.80
CA CYS A 87 5.09 7.95 -12.19
C CYS A 87 4.55 6.51 -12.41
N ALA A 88 3.95 5.89 -11.39
CA ALA A 88 3.40 4.54 -11.47
C ALA A 88 2.33 4.44 -12.59
N PRO A 89 2.61 3.69 -13.68
CA PRO A 89 1.76 3.68 -14.88
C PRO A 89 0.46 2.90 -14.68
N ILE A 90 0.38 2.11 -13.62
CA ILE A 90 -0.84 1.40 -13.24
C ILE A 90 -1.07 1.55 -11.74
N GLN A 91 -2.30 1.82 -11.36
CA GLN A 91 -2.70 2.02 -9.98
C GLN A 91 -4.00 1.26 -9.70
N LEU A 92 -4.21 0.88 -8.44
CA LEU A 92 -5.49 0.34 -7.97
C LEU A 92 -6.09 1.31 -6.96
N ARG A 93 -7.30 1.78 -7.21
CA ARG A 93 -8.07 2.48 -6.18
C ARG A 93 -8.86 1.48 -5.36
N ALA A 94 -8.80 1.62 -4.05
CA ALA A 94 -9.48 0.75 -3.10
C ALA A 94 -10.19 1.58 -2.05
N LYS A 95 -11.25 1.02 -1.46
CA LYS A 95 -11.87 1.57 -0.26
C LYS A 95 -11.20 0.98 0.97
N ALA A 96 -10.88 1.82 1.94
CA ALA A 96 -10.23 1.42 3.17
C ALA A 96 -10.75 2.23 4.36
N LYS A 97 -10.45 1.76 5.57
CA LYS A 97 -10.64 2.53 6.81
C LYS A 97 -9.34 2.56 7.59
N ARG A 98 -9.05 3.65 8.27
CA ARG A 98 -7.92 3.71 9.21
C ARG A 98 -8.15 2.77 10.38
N ILE A 99 -7.06 2.26 10.94
CA ILE A 99 -7.05 1.41 12.12
C ILE A 99 -6.21 2.11 13.18
N SER A 100 -6.89 2.77 14.12
CA SER A 100 -6.24 3.55 15.18
C SER A 100 -5.33 2.72 16.08
N GLY A 101 -5.61 1.42 16.23
CA GLY A 101 -4.79 0.50 17.03
C GLY A 101 -3.54 -0.02 16.32
N TRP A 102 -3.37 0.23 15.01
CA TRP A 102 -2.19 -0.21 14.27
C TRP A 102 -1.17 0.92 14.22
N SER A 103 -0.04 0.73 14.91
CA SER A 103 0.94 1.78 15.18
C SER A 103 2.35 1.38 14.76
N MET A 104 3.29 2.33 14.86
CA MET A 104 4.69 2.13 14.51
C MET A 104 5.49 1.70 15.74
N VAL A 105 6.33 0.68 15.59
CA VAL A 105 7.26 0.20 16.61
C VAL A 105 8.67 0.22 16.02
N LYS A 106 9.59 0.96 16.64
CA LYS A 106 10.99 1.10 16.19
C LYS A 106 11.13 1.49 14.71
N ASN A 107 10.39 2.51 14.27
CA ASN A 107 10.36 3.00 12.88
C ASN A 107 9.83 2.01 11.84
N CYS A 108 9.23 0.90 12.27
CA CYS A 108 8.56 -0.08 11.41
C CYS A 108 7.07 -0.14 11.75
N ALA A 109 6.22 -0.47 10.77
CA ALA A 109 4.84 -0.83 11.07
C ALA A 109 4.84 -2.07 11.99
N ASP A 110 4.03 -2.04 13.05
CA ASP A 110 3.81 -3.23 13.88
C ASP A 110 3.09 -4.31 13.08
N ASN A 111 2.95 -5.51 13.65
CA ASN A 111 2.14 -6.56 13.06
C ASN A 111 0.71 -6.06 12.78
N PRO A 112 0.13 -6.37 11.61
CA PRO A 112 -1.23 -6.00 11.32
C PRO A 112 -2.18 -6.70 12.32
N PRO A 113 -3.22 -6.02 12.81
CA PRO A 113 -4.21 -6.64 13.67
C PRO A 113 -4.94 -7.78 12.95
N PRO A 114 -5.43 -8.80 13.69
CA PRO A 114 -6.16 -9.93 13.10
C PRO A 114 -7.39 -9.48 12.30
N SER A 115 -7.49 -9.99 11.08
CA SER A 115 -8.57 -9.73 10.14
C SER A 115 -9.77 -10.65 10.39
N PRO A 116 -11.00 -10.17 10.16
CA PRO A 116 -11.37 -8.80 9.83
C PRO A 116 -11.42 -7.89 11.08
N VAL A 117 -10.94 -6.67 10.93
CA VAL A 117 -10.83 -5.65 11.98
C VAL A 117 -12.05 -4.74 11.96
N ALA A 118 -12.57 -4.40 13.14
CA ALA A 118 -13.59 -3.37 13.27
C ALA A 118 -12.95 -1.98 13.27
N SER A 119 -13.50 -1.05 12.50
CA SER A 119 -13.09 0.36 12.51
C SER A 119 -14.32 1.27 12.40
N ASP A 120 -14.39 2.22 13.32
CA ASP A 120 -15.37 3.31 13.39
C ASP A 120 -14.99 4.50 12.52
N GLN A 121 -13.80 4.47 11.91
CA GLN A 121 -13.32 5.53 11.04
C GLN A 121 -14.12 5.59 9.73
N SER A 122 -14.14 6.78 9.11
CA SER A 122 -14.77 6.99 7.82
C SER A 122 -14.12 6.15 6.73
N VAL A 123 -14.91 5.77 5.72
CA VAL A 123 -14.37 5.12 4.51
C VAL A 123 -13.57 6.16 3.73
N GLU A 124 -12.32 5.82 3.43
CA GLU A 124 -11.41 6.61 2.60
C GLU A 124 -11.11 5.84 1.31
N GLN A 125 -10.94 6.59 0.22
CA GLN A 125 -10.41 6.05 -1.01
C GLN A 125 -8.90 6.19 -0.99
N ILE A 126 -8.21 5.06 -1.15
CA ILE A 126 -6.76 5.00 -1.17
C ILE A 126 -6.27 4.50 -2.52
N THR A 127 -5.01 4.81 -2.83
CA THR A 127 -4.34 4.38 -4.05
C THR A 127 -3.28 3.36 -3.69
N LEU A 128 -3.27 2.23 -4.41
CA LEU A 128 -2.20 1.26 -4.37
C LEU A 128 -1.39 1.35 -5.68
N ILE A 129 -0.08 1.28 -5.57
CA ILE A 129 0.88 1.31 -6.67
C ILE A 129 1.67 0.00 -6.69
N PRO A 130 2.24 -0.42 -7.84
CA PRO A 130 3.15 -1.57 -7.88
C PRO A 130 4.23 -1.41 -6.82
N MET A 131 4.51 -2.47 -6.08
CA MET A 131 5.42 -2.43 -4.93
C MET A 131 6.83 -1.94 -5.29
N GLY A 132 7.24 -2.11 -6.56
CA GLY A 132 8.50 -1.59 -7.08
C GLY A 132 8.57 -0.06 -7.18
N CYS A 133 7.43 0.64 -7.21
CA CYS A 133 7.35 2.10 -7.25
C CYS A 133 7.25 2.74 -5.85
N ALA A 134 7.22 1.93 -4.78
CA ALA A 134 7.08 2.40 -3.41
C ALA A 134 8.42 2.31 -2.65
N HIS A 135 8.85 3.40 -2.01
CA HIS A 135 9.99 3.37 -1.09
C HIS A 135 9.56 2.97 0.32
N LEU A 136 8.50 3.59 0.84
CA LEU A 136 7.81 3.16 2.06
C LEU A 136 6.74 2.13 1.70
N ARG A 137 6.79 0.94 2.32
CA ARG A 137 6.01 -0.21 1.86
C ARG A 137 5.06 -0.76 2.92
N ILE A 138 3.77 -0.59 2.67
CA ILE A 138 2.71 -1.42 3.24
C ILE A 138 2.06 -2.18 2.09
N SER A 139 2.26 -3.50 2.04
CA SER A 139 1.68 -4.40 1.03
C SER A 139 0.88 -5.55 1.64
N VAL A 140 0.82 -5.62 2.96
CA VAL A 140 0.02 -6.58 3.73
C VAL A 140 -0.96 -5.77 4.56
N PHE A 141 -2.24 -5.92 4.26
CA PHE A 141 -3.31 -5.13 4.85
C PHE A 141 -4.25 -6.03 5.64
N PRO A 142 -4.63 -5.66 6.87
CA PRO A 142 -5.78 -6.30 7.48
C PRO A 142 -7.06 -5.98 6.68
N THR A 143 -8.05 -6.86 6.72
CA THR A 143 -9.37 -6.58 6.11
C THR A 143 -10.30 -5.93 7.11
N ILE A 144 -11.28 -5.15 6.63
CA ILE A 144 -12.32 -4.52 7.45
C ILE A 144 -13.58 -5.40 7.46
N LYS A 145 -14.26 -5.43 8.62
CA LYS A 145 -15.57 -6.08 8.80
C LYS A 145 -16.69 -5.45 7.97
#